data_AF-X1RLC4-F1
#
_entry.id   AF-X1RLC4-F1
#
_cell.length_a   1.000
_cell.length_b   1.000
_cell.length_c   1.000
_cell.angle_alpha   90.00
_cell.angle_beta   90.00
_cell.angle_gamma   90.00
#
_symmetry.space_group_name_H-M   'P 1'
#
loop_
_entity.id
_entity.type
_entity.pdbx_description
1 polymer ?
#
loop_
_entity_poly.entity_id
_entity_poly.type
_entity_poly.pdbx_seq_one_letter_code
_entity_poly.pdbx_strand_id
1 'polypeptide(L)' 'NPARIKGWMCECGMKLEFDGDFAKCKVCGKEYKMMDEKKVRRER' A
#
# COMPACT_ATOMS: atom_id res chain seq x y z
N ASN A 1 -23.21 3.71 -6.75
CA ASN A 1 -22.09 4.49 -6.16
C ASN A 1 -20.79 3.69 -6.33
N PRO A 2 -19.94 3.93 -7.34
CA PRO A 2 -18.75 3.11 -7.54
C PRO A 2 -17.64 3.52 -6.56
N ALA A 3 -17.18 2.58 -5.74
CA ALA A 3 -16.03 2.79 -4.88
C ALA A 3 -14.76 2.97 -5.73
N ARG A 4 -14.12 4.13 -5.60
CA ARG A 4 -12.78 4.38 -6.19
C ARG A 4 -11.72 4.13 -5.12
N ILE A 5 -10.63 3.46 -5.49
CA ILE A 5 -9.47 3.29 -4.62
C ILE A 5 -8.86 4.68 -4.41
N LYS A 6 -8.89 5.17 -3.16
CA LYS A 6 -8.26 6.45 -2.77
C LYS A 6 -6.83 6.29 -2.25
N GLY A 7 -6.38 5.06 -2.06
CA GLY A 7 -5.08 4.71 -1.52
C GLY A 7 -5.09 3.33 -0.89
N TRP A 8 -3.94 2.91 -0.38
CA TRP A 8 -3.78 1.60 0.25
C TRP A 8 -3.48 1.74 1.73
N MET A 9 -3.93 0.74 2.47
CA MET A 9 -3.61 0.58 3.88
C MET A 9 -2.84 -0.72 4.07
N CYS A 10 -1.90 -0.67 5.01
CA CYS A 10 -1.22 -1.83 5.54
C CYS A 10 -2.24 -2.70 6.29
N GLU A 11 -1.94 -3.99 6.43
CA GLU A 11 -2.73 -4.90 7.27
C GLU A 11 -2.81 -4.48 8.76
N CYS A 12 -1.90 -3.61 9.22
CA CYS A 12 -1.97 -3.02 10.56
C CYS A 12 -2.91 -1.80 10.67
N GLY A 13 -3.52 -1.35 9.56
CA GLY A 13 -4.41 -0.19 9.51
C GLY A 13 -3.72 1.15 9.22
N MET A 14 -2.39 1.19 9.13
CA MET A 14 -1.64 2.39 8.75
C MET A 14 -1.77 2.65 7.24
N LYS A 15 -1.97 3.91 6.83
CA LYS A 15 -1.92 4.29 5.41
C LYS A 15 -0.52 4.04 4.85
N LEU A 16 -0.45 3.41 3.68
CA LEU A 16 0.81 3.20 2.98
C LEU A 16 1.14 4.44 2.13
N GLU A 17 2.33 4.98 2.37
CA GLU A 17 2.91 6.03 1.54
C GLU A 17 3.77 5.35 0.49
N PHE A 18 3.33 5.37 -0.76
CA PHE A 18 4.11 4.87 -1.89
C PHE A 18 5.04 5.97 -2.39
N ASP A 19 6.33 5.66 -2.38
CA ASP A 19 7.37 6.42 -3.07
C ASP A 19 7.67 5.66 -4.37
N GLY A 20 7.08 6.13 -5.47
CA GLY A 20 7.03 5.39 -6.74
C GLY A 20 6.22 4.09 -6.59
N ASP A 21 6.86 2.95 -6.86
CA ASP A 21 6.22 1.63 -6.78
C ASP A 21 6.35 0.98 -5.41
N PHE A 22 7.04 1.59 -4.44
CA PHE A 22 7.31 0.96 -3.15
C PHE A 22 6.73 1.76 -2.00
N ALA A 23 6.14 1.08 -1.02
CA ALA A 23 5.67 1.67 0.22
C ALA A 23 6.18 0.86 1.42
N LYS A 24 6.61 1.56 2.45
CA LYS A 24 7.00 0.94 3.72
C LYS A 24 6.09 1.40 4.84
N CYS A 25 5.53 0.45 5.57
CA CYS A 25 4.74 0.75 6.75
C CYS A 25 5.66 1.20 7.89
N LYS A 26 5.45 2.43 8.38
CA LYS A 26 6.19 2.98 9.52
C LYS A 26 5.86 2.32 10.87
N VAL A 27 4.75 1.59 10.96
CA VAL A 27 4.28 0.97 12.22
C VAL A 27 4.79 -0.47 12.36
N CYS A 28 4.59 -1.30 11.34
CA CYS A 28 4.99 -2.72 11.40
C CYS A 28 6.26 -3.03 10.61
N GLY A 29 6.80 -2.05 9.87
CA GLY A 29 8.01 -2.22 9.06
C GLY A 29 7.81 -2.95 7.73
N LYS A 30 6.60 -3.43 7.43
CA LYS A 30 6.30 -4.19 6.20
C LYS A 30 6.48 -3.37 4.94
N GLU A 31 6.96 -4.04 3.90
CA GLU A 31 7.25 -3.45 2.60
C GLU A 31 6.23 -3.96 1.58
N TYR A 32 5.69 -3.02 0.82
CA TYR A 32 4.66 -3.22 -0.17
C TYR A 32 5.13 -2.67 -1.50
N LYS A 33 4.79 -3.36 -2.58
CA LYS A 33 5.08 -2.96 -3.94
C LYS A 33 3.79 -2.84 -4.74
N MET A 34 3.59 -1.68 -5.34
CA MET A 34 2.57 -1.45 -6.33
C MET A 34 2.97 -2.16 -7.61
N MET A 35 2.13 -3.10 -8.05
CA MET A 35 2.32 -3.82 -9.31
C MET A 35 1.52 -3.15 -10.42
N ASP A 36 0.36 -2.57 -10.07
CA ASP A 36 -0.55 -1.84 -10.96
C ASP A 36 -1.28 -0.75 -10.17
N GLU A 37 -1.90 0.20 -10.86
CA GLU A 37 -2.74 1.27 -10.26
C GLU A 37 -3.80 0.74 -9.28
N LYS A 38 -4.23 -0.51 -9.46
CA LYS A 38 -5.26 -1.18 -8.64
C LYS A 38 -4.75 -2.43 -7.93
N LYS A 39 -3.43 -2.68 -7.90
CA LYS A 39 -2.88 -3.90 -7.31
C LYS A 39 -1.58 -3.64 -6.56
N VAL A 40 -1.59 -3.93 -5.27
CA VAL A 40 -0.41 -3.89 -4.40
C VAL A 40 -0.15 -5.29 -3.86
N ARG A 41 1.13 -5.69 -3.83
CA ARG A 41 1.59 -6.91 -3.16
C ARG A 41 2.51 -6.57 -2.01
N ARG A 42 2.49 -7.39 -0.96
CA ARG A 42 3.51 -7.37 0.09
C ARG A 42 4.79 -7.99 -0.46
N GLU A 43 5.91 -7.30 -0.29
CA GLU A 43 7.23 -7.80 -0.66
C GLU A 43 7.97 -8.39 0.54
N ARG A 44 7.84 -7.80 1.74
CA ARG A 44 8.43 -8.30 2.99
C ARG A 44 7.63 -7.97 4.25
#